data_AF-A0A8J2JCR0-F1
#
_entry.id   AF-A0A8J2JCR0-F1
#
_cell.length_a   1.000
_cell.length_b   1.000
_cell.length_c   1.000
_cell.angle_alpha   90.00
_cell.angle_beta   90.00
_cell.angle_gamma   90.00
#
_symmetry.space_group_name_H-M   'P 1'
#
loop_
_entity.id
_entity.type
_entity.pdbx_description
1 polymer ?
#
loop_
_entity_poly.entity_id
_entity_poly.type
_entity_poly.pdbx_seq_one_letter_code
_entity_poly.pdbx_strand_id
1 'polypeptide(L)'
;MNLVLQIRSSIIYSIERERLTSAKVQRWRKLVHLIRMQANFAGDWQKSRQIMLIIGAIIQATGLTFMILTSSFDVPNGGFFVFMQSSYVLLFAGRICLKIYAANTIDHEESMIARELIFAKIPEAQFSIQFEVKFLHDMINQKPCLIKFGSYGTLSKSLILGIGSQVVSYISGLMQFFQTQS
;
A
#
# COMPACT_ATOMS: atom_id res chain seq x y z
N MET A 1 9.18 7.68 3.93
CA MET A 1 8.34 7.81 5.15
C MET A 1 8.66 9.09 5.94
N ASN A 2 9.93 9.39 6.26
CA ASN A 2 10.32 10.62 6.96
C ASN A 2 9.85 11.94 6.30
N LEU A 3 9.85 12.01 4.96
CA LEU A 3 9.47 13.22 4.24
C LEU A 3 7.99 13.62 4.37
N VAL A 4 7.06 12.66 4.34
CA VAL A 4 5.62 12.95 4.46
C VAL A 4 5.30 13.46 5.87
N LEU A 5 5.86 12.80 6.89
CA LEU A 5 5.72 13.23 8.29
C LEU A 5 6.35 14.60 8.54
N GLN A 6 7.50 14.88 7.94
CA GLN A 6 8.15 16.21 7.99
C GLN A 6 7.30 17.30 7.32
N ILE A 7 6.62 16.99 6.22
CA ILE A 7 5.71 17.93 5.56
C ILE A 7 4.51 18.21 6.46
N ARG A 8 3.90 17.16 7.02
CA ARG A 8 2.77 17.32 7.93
C ARG A 8 3.14 18.15 9.16
N SER A 9 4.27 17.84 9.83
CA SER A 9 4.71 18.62 10.99
C SER A 9 5.03 20.07 10.63
N SER A 10 5.63 20.33 9.47
CA SER A 10 5.87 21.69 8.96
C SER A 10 4.57 22.46 8.66
N ILE A 11 3.53 21.77 8.19
CA ILE A 11 2.21 22.33 7.92
C ILE A 11 1.53 22.71 9.22
N ILE A 12 1.41 21.76 10.16
CA ILE A 12 0.82 21.97 11.49
C ILE A 12 1.51 23.15 12.19
N TYR A 13 2.84 23.13 12.26
CA TYR A 13 3.61 24.21 12.89
C TYR A 13 3.39 25.59 12.25
N SER A 14 3.18 25.64 10.92
CA SER A 14 2.95 26.90 10.22
C SER A 14 1.51 27.41 10.37
N ILE A 15 0.54 26.50 10.52
CA ILE A 15 -0.85 26.81 10.82
C ILE A 15 -0.96 27.33 12.26
N GLU A 16 -0.39 26.63 13.24
CA GLU A 16 -0.43 27.00 14.66
C GLU A 16 0.21 28.37 14.96
N ARG A 17 1.23 28.76 14.18
CA ARG A 17 1.88 30.08 14.32
C ARG A 17 1.28 31.18 13.46
N GLU A 18 0.20 30.93 12.73
CA GLU A 18 -0.42 31.87 11.78
C GLU A 18 0.56 32.47 10.74
N ARG A 19 1.69 31.79 10.49
CA ARG A 19 2.73 32.22 9.53
C ARG A 19 2.56 31.50 8.20
N LEU A 20 1.36 31.57 7.64
CA LEU A 20 1.08 31.10 6.28
C LEU A 20 1.55 32.15 5.28
N THR A 21 2.41 31.73 4.37
CA THR A 21 2.85 32.55 3.23
C THR A 21 2.64 31.74 1.96
N SER A 22 2.32 32.40 0.85
CA SER A 22 2.17 31.73 -0.46
C SER A 22 3.41 30.89 -0.81
N ALA A 23 4.61 31.39 -0.55
CA ALA A 23 5.85 30.64 -0.76
C ALA A 23 5.91 29.29 0.00
N LYS A 24 5.35 29.21 1.22
CA LYS A 24 5.28 27.96 1.99
C LYS A 24 4.25 27.00 1.39
N VAL A 25 3.07 27.48 1.02
CA VAL A 25 2.02 26.67 0.40
C VAL A 25 2.51 26.10 -0.94
N GLN A 26 3.18 26.92 -1.76
CA GLN A 26 3.83 26.47 -2.98
C GLN A 26 4.92 25.42 -2.72
N ARG A 27 5.71 25.58 -1.65
CA ARG A 27 6.72 24.58 -1.25
C ARG A 27 6.06 23.25 -0.87
N TRP A 28 4.98 23.28 -0.09
CA TRP A 28 4.23 22.07 0.26
C TRP A 28 3.64 21.40 -0.97
N ARG A 29 3.05 22.17 -1.90
CA ARG A 29 2.54 21.66 -3.18
C ARG A 29 3.63 20.95 -3.98
N LYS A 30 4.82 21.56 -4.11
CA LYS A 30 5.97 20.93 -4.79
C LYS A 30 6.40 19.64 -4.11
N LEU A 31 6.44 19.63 -2.78
CA LEU A 31 6.83 18.44 -2.01
C LEU A 31 5.82 17.30 -2.14
N VAL A 32 4.51 17.59 -2.05
CA VAL A 32 3.44 16.60 -2.30
C VAL A 32 3.55 16.05 -3.72
N HIS A 33 3.76 16.92 -4.72
CA HIS A 33 3.93 16.48 -6.10
C HIS A 33 5.17 15.59 -6.29
N LEU A 34 6.31 15.93 -5.68
CA LEU A 34 7.53 15.11 -5.71
C LEU A 34 7.32 13.74 -5.06
N ILE A 35 6.61 13.67 -3.93
CA ILE A 35 6.29 12.41 -3.27
C ILE A 35 5.42 11.54 -4.16
N ARG A 36 4.40 12.11 -4.81
CA ARG A 36 3.54 11.39 -5.75
C ARG A 36 4.32 10.87 -6.96
N MET A 37 5.20 11.69 -7.52
CA MET A 37 6.10 11.30 -8.61
C MET A 37 7.01 10.13 -8.20
N GLN A 38 7.64 10.21 -7.02
CA GLN A 38 8.50 9.15 -6.50
C GLN A 38 7.71 7.87 -6.18
N ALA A 39 6.50 8.00 -5.63
CA ALA A 39 5.63 6.86 -5.34
C ALA A 39 5.22 6.12 -6.63
N ASN A 40 4.86 6.87 -7.68
CA ASN A 40 4.56 6.30 -9.00
C ASN A 40 5.79 5.64 -9.62
N PHE A 41 6.94 6.33 -9.62
CA PHE A 41 8.18 5.79 -10.16
C PHE A 41 8.61 4.51 -9.42
N ALA A 42 8.49 4.47 -8.10
CA ALA A 42 8.76 3.29 -7.30
C ALA A 42 7.77 2.14 -7.60
N GLY A 43 6.50 2.47 -7.84
CA GLY A 43 5.47 1.52 -8.27
C GLY A 43 5.81 0.89 -9.63
N ASP A 44 6.18 1.71 -10.62
CA ASP A 44 6.53 1.26 -11.96
C ASP A 44 7.84 0.46 -11.98
N TRP A 45 8.86 0.92 -11.27
CA TRP A 45 10.15 0.22 -11.17
C TRP A 45 10.03 -1.16 -10.50
N GLN A 46 9.16 -1.28 -9.48
CA GLN A 46 8.96 -2.54 -8.79
C GLN A 46 7.89 -3.44 -9.43
N LYS A 47 7.26 -3.01 -10.53
CA LYS A 47 6.13 -3.71 -11.14
C LYS A 47 6.49 -5.15 -11.52
N SER A 48 7.51 -5.37 -12.34
CA SER A 48 7.93 -6.72 -12.76
C SER A 48 8.29 -7.62 -11.57
N ARG A 49 9.03 -7.08 -10.59
CA ARG A 49 9.42 -7.80 -9.37
C ARG A 49 8.23 -8.17 -8.51
N GLN A 50 7.23 -7.29 -8.38
CA GLN A 50 6.02 -7.56 -7.62
C GLN A 50 5.11 -8.59 -8.32
N ILE A 51 5.03 -8.59 -9.66
CA ILE A 51 4.34 -9.65 -10.42
C ILE A 51 5.00 -11.00 -10.13
N MET A 52 6.32 -11.07 -10.24
CA MET A 52 7.06 -12.31 -9.95
C MET A 52 6.89 -12.75 -8.49
N LEU A 53 6.84 -11.82 -7.53
CA LEU A 53 6.60 -12.15 -6.12
C LEU A 53 5.19 -12.73 -5.91
N ILE A 54 4.16 -12.17 -6.57
CA ILE A 54 2.78 -12.67 -6.48
C ILE A 54 2.68 -14.06 -7.12
N ILE A 55 3.21 -14.23 -8.33
CA ILE A 55 3.22 -15.54 -9.02
C ILE A 55 3.97 -16.58 -8.18
N GLY A 56 5.16 -16.22 -7.67
CA GLY A 56 5.93 -17.10 -6.80
C GLY A 56 5.18 -17.49 -5.52
N ALA A 57 4.49 -16.54 -4.89
CA ALA A 57 3.67 -16.80 -3.71
C ALA A 57 2.51 -17.77 -4.02
N ILE A 58 1.84 -17.62 -5.17
CA ILE A 58 0.78 -18.53 -5.62
C ILE A 58 1.34 -19.94 -5.84
N ILE A 59 2.43 -20.08 -6.61
CA ILE A 59 3.05 -21.38 -6.89
C ILE A 59 3.48 -22.07 -5.59
N GLN A 60 4.09 -21.34 -4.66
CA GLN A 60 4.51 -21.91 -3.38
C GLN A 60 3.34 -22.27 -2.47
N ALA A 61 2.28 -21.46 -2.43
CA ALA A 61 1.06 -21.79 -1.70
C ALA A 61 0.42 -23.07 -2.24
N THR A 62 0.31 -23.20 -3.56
CA THR A 62 -0.17 -24.43 -4.21
C THR A 62 0.69 -25.64 -3.86
N GLY A 63 2.02 -25.52 -3.94
CA GLY A 63 2.93 -26.60 -3.57
C GLY A 63 2.82 -27.02 -2.10
N LEU A 64 2.65 -26.05 -1.19
CA LEU A 64 2.40 -26.32 0.23
C LEU A 64 1.07 -27.07 0.44
N THR A 65 -0.01 -26.62 -0.20
CA THR A 65 -1.33 -27.29 -0.11
C THR A 65 -1.24 -28.73 -0.62
N PHE A 66 -0.53 -28.97 -1.73
CA PHE A 66 -0.31 -30.31 -2.25
C PHE A 66 0.46 -31.20 -1.25
N MET A 67 1.59 -30.73 -0.70
CA MET A 67 2.36 -31.50 0.30
C MET A 67 1.54 -31.86 1.55
N ILE A 68 0.71 -30.93 2.02
CA ILE A 68 -0.18 -31.18 3.17
C ILE A 68 -1.21 -32.25 2.83
N LEU A 69 -1.81 -32.20 1.64
CA LEU A 69 -2.86 -33.14 1.21
C LEU A 69 -2.31 -34.53 0.84
N THR A 70 -1.09 -34.62 0.31
CA THR A 70 -0.47 -35.90 -0.07
C THR A 70 0.33 -36.56 1.06
N SER A 71 -0.06 -36.32 2.31
CA SER A 71 0.53 -36.96 3.51
C SER A 71 2.05 -36.89 3.57
N SER A 72 2.66 -35.76 3.20
CA SER A 72 4.12 -35.62 3.28
C SER A 72 4.66 -35.88 4.70
N PHE A 73 3.84 -35.78 5.75
CA PHE A 73 4.19 -36.14 7.13
C PHE A 73 4.65 -37.59 7.33
N ASP A 74 4.24 -38.51 6.45
CA ASP A 74 4.64 -39.92 6.51
C ASP A 74 5.99 -40.19 5.83
N VAL A 75 6.54 -39.19 5.11
CA VAL A 75 7.86 -39.26 4.46
C VAL A 75 8.93 -38.78 5.44
N PRO A 76 10.11 -39.43 5.54
CA PRO A 76 11.20 -38.93 6.36
C PRO A 76 11.55 -37.47 5.98
N ASN A 77 11.58 -36.60 6.99
CA ASN A 77 11.73 -35.13 6.89
C ASN A 77 10.53 -34.36 6.30
N GLY A 78 9.38 -34.99 6.10
CA GLY A 78 8.17 -34.35 5.60
C GLY A 78 7.74 -33.10 6.37
N GLY A 79 7.72 -33.18 7.69
CA GLY A 79 7.41 -32.04 8.55
C GLY A 79 8.38 -30.87 8.38
N PHE A 80 9.66 -31.14 8.11
CA PHE A 80 10.66 -30.10 7.83
C PHE A 80 10.39 -29.40 6.48
N PHE A 81 10.02 -30.14 5.44
CA PHE A 81 9.65 -29.55 4.14
C PHE A 81 8.39 -28.68 4.24
N VAL A 82 7.36 -29.13 4.96
CA VAL A 82 6.14 -28.34 5.22
C VAL A 82 6.47 -27.07 6.01
N PHE A 83 7.34 -27.16 7.01
CA PHE A 83 7.79 -26.00 7.79
C PHE A 83 8.57 -24.98 6.94
N MET A 84 9.51 -25.44 6.12
CA MET A 84 10.27 -24.57 5.22
C MET A 84 9.33 -23.85 4.25
N GLN A 85 8.40 -24.59 3.63
CA GLN A 85 7.51 -24.02 2.62
C GLN A 85 6.47 -23.06 3.20
N SER A 86 5.93 -23.36 4.39
CA SER A 86 5.05 -22.43 5.11
C SER A 86 5.78 -21.16 5.55
N SER A 87 7.04 -21.26 5.97
CA SER A 87 7.88 -20.11 6.31
C SER A 87 8.10 -19.20 5.10
N TYR A 88 8.33 -19.76 3.91
CA TYR A 88 8.43 -18.96 2.69
C TYR A 88 7.11 -18.26 2.36
N VAL A 89 5.98 -18.97 2.37
CA VAL A 89 4.66 -18.36 2.09
C VAL A 89 4.39 -17.19 3.05
N LEU A 90 4.68 -17.36 4.35
CA LEU A 90 4.55 -16.30 5.36
C LEU A 90 5.48 -15.11 5.08
N LEU A 91 6.73 -15.34 4.71
CA LEU A 91 7.68 -14.27 4.36
C LEU A 91 7.22 -13.47 3.14
N PHE A 92 6.68 -14.13 2.12
CA PHE A 92 6.14 -13.46 0.93
C PHE A 92 4.89 -12.65 1.25
N ALA A 93 3.94 -13.23 2.00
CA ALA A 93 2.74 -12.53 2.46
C ALA A 93 3.12 -11.30 3.32
N GLY A 94 4.04 -11.46 4.26
CA GLY A 94 4.52 -10.36 5.11
C GLY A 94 5.13 -9.20 4.31
N ARG A 95 5.93 -9.49 3.27
CA ARG A 95 6.49 -8.48 2.37
C ARG A 95 5.42 -7.72 1.59
N ILE A 96 4.37 -8.40 1.13
CA ILE A 96 3.24 -7.77 0.43
C ILE A 96 2.45 -6.88 1.40
N CYS A 97 2.15 -7.39 2.59
CA CYS A 97 1.45 -6.63 3.64
C CYS A 97 2.19 -5.35 4.04
N LEU A 98 3.53 -5.42 4.23
CA LEU A 98 4.35 -4.24 4.55
C LEU A 98 4.29 -3.16 3.46
N LYS A 99 4.31 -3.57 2.18
CA LYS A 99 4.20 -2.63 1.06
C LYS A 99 2.85 -1.93 1.01
N ILE A 100 1.78 -2.70 1.25
CA ILE A 100 0.41 -2.17 1.27
C ILE A 100 0.21 -1.28 2.50
N TYR A 101 0.77 -1.64 3.65
CA TYR A 101 0.79 -0.78 4.83
C TYR A 101 1.47 0.56 4.51
N ALA A 102 2.67 0.54 3.96
CA ALA A 102 3.40 1.76 3.59
C ALA A 102 2.64 2.63 2.57
N ALA A 103 1.99 2.02 1.59
CA ALA A 103 1.15 2.72 0.61
C ALA A 103 -0.05 3.40 1.28
N ASN A 104 -0.77 2.67 2.14
CA ASN A 104 -1.91 3.22 2.88
C ASN A 104 -1.49 4.32 3.87
N THR A 105 -0.31 4.23 4.48
CA THR A 105 0.20 5.27 5.37
C THR A 105 0.44 6.57 4.60
N ILE A 106 0.99 6.52 3.38
CA ILE A 106 1.19 7.71 2.55
C ILE A 106 -0.16 8.37 2.21
N ASP A 107 -1.14 7.57 1.78
CA ASP A 107 -2.48 8.05 1.46
C ASP A 107 -3.20 8.64 2.69
N HIS A 108 -3.05 8.00 3.85
CA HIS A 108 -3.59 8.48 5.12
C HIS A 108 -2.96 9.82 5.52
N GLU A 109 -1.64 9.96 5.43
CA GLU A 109 -0.96 11.20 5.80
C GLU A 109 -1.28 12.34 4.82
N GLU A 110 -1.42 12.07 3.50
CA GLU A 110 -1.93 13.07 2.56
C GLU A 110 -3.35 13.53 2.92
N SER A 111 -4.23 12.59 3.27
CA SER A 111 -5.60 12.89 3.70
C SER A 111 -5.63 13.72 4.99
N MET A 112 -4.72 13.44 5.93
CA MET A 112 -4.55 14.25 7.15
C MET A 112 -4.08 15.66 6.81
N ILE A 113 -3.13 15.83 5.88
CA ILE A 113 -2.71 17.15 5.41
C ILE A 113 -3.89 17.94 4.83
N ALA A 114 -4.72 17.31 3.98
CA ALA A 114 -5.90 17.97 3.43
C ALA A 114 -6.87 18.40 4.54
N ARG A 115 -7.08 17.57 5.56
CA ARG A 115 -7.92 17.89 6.70
C ARG A 115 -7.41 19.10 7.49
N GLU A 116 -6.12 19.12 7.84
CA GLU A 116 -5.49 20.24 8.57
C GLU A 116 -5.60 21.57 7.79
N LEU A 117 -5.50 21.51 6.46
CA LEU A 117 -5.64 22.69 5.59
C LEU A 117 -7.06 23.28 5.57
N ILE A 118 -8.11 22.47 5.75
CA ILE A 118 -9.51 22.96 5.87
C ILE A 118 -9.70 23.70 7.20
N PHE A 119 -9.11 23.17 8.28
CA PHE A 119 -9.26 23.72 9.62
C PHE A 119 -8.34 24.92 9.89
N ALA A 120 -7.39 25.20 8.99
CA ALA A 120 -6.57 26.39 9.04
C ALA A 120 -7.45 27.64 8.92
N LYS A 121 -7.52 28.45 9.98
CA LYS A 121 -8.15 29.77 9.95
C LYS A 121 -7.28 30.74 9.13
N ILE A 122 -7.54 30.84 7.83
CA ILE A 122 -6.84 31.78 6.95
C ILE A 122 -7.63 33.10 6.94
N PRO A 123 -7.02 34.24 7.30
CA PRO A 123 -7.70 35.53 7.28
C PRO A 123 -8.26 35.84 5.87
N GLU A 124 -9.49 36.37 5.79
CA GLU A 124 -10.18 36.70 4.52
C GLU A 124 -9.40 37.68 3.63
N ALA A 125 -8.54 38.52 4.24
CA ALA A 125 -7.69 39.46 3.51
C ALA A 125 -6.59 38.78 2.66
N GLN A 126 -6.35 37.48 2.80
CA GLN A 126 -5.30 36.74 2.10
C GLN A 126 -5.86 35.83 0.99
N PHE A 127 -6.61 36.41 0.05
CA PHE A 127 -7.30 35.69 -1.03
C PHE A 127 -6.38 34.77 -1.85
N SER A 128 -5.14 35.20 -2.12
CA SER A 128 -4.15 34.40 -2.86
C SER A 128 -3.74 33.12 -2.12
N ILE A 129 -3.58 33.21 -0.78
CA ILE A 129 -3.22 32.08 0.07
C ILE A 129 -4.41 31.13 0.22
N GLN A 130 -5.62 31.65 0.39
CA GLN A 130 -6.85 30.85 0.42
C GLN A 130 -7.02 30.05 -0.88
N PHE A 131 -6.78 30.67 -2.03
CA PHE A 131 -6.86 29.98 -3.32
C PHE A 131 -5.81 28.86 -3.43
N GLU A 132 -4.55 29.12 -3.05
CA GLU A 132 -3.49 28.11 -3.10
C GLU A 132 -3.76 26.94 -2.14
N VAL A 133 -4.29 27.22 -0.95
CA VAL A 133 -4.65 26.18 0.03
C VAL A 133 -5.84 25.36 -0.47
N LYS A 134 -6.87 26.00 -1.01
CA LYS A 134 -8.02 25.32 -1.63
C LYS A 134 -7.57 24.45 -2.81
N PHE A 135 -6.69 24.97 -3.65
CA PHE A 135 -6.11 24.21 -4.77
C PHE A 135 -5.32 22.99 -4.29
N LEU A 136 -4.50 23.14 -3.24
CA LEU A 136 -3.74 22.04 -2.65
C LEU A 136 -4.68 20.97 -2.06
N HIS A 137 -5.71 21.40 -1.35
CA HIS A 137 -6.76 20.53 -0.82
C HIS A 137 -7.49 19.76 -1.94
N ASP A 138 -7.93 20.45 -2.99
CA ASP A 138 -8.64 19.85 -4.11
C ASP A 138 -7.73 18.88 -4.88
N MET A 139 -6.44 19.21 -5.04
CA MET A 139 -5.45 18.33 -5.65
C MET A 139 -5.25 17.03 -4.84
N ILE A 140 -5.35 17.11 -3.51
CA ILE A 140 -5.22 15.93 -2.65
C ILE A 140 -6.47 15.05 -2.75
N ASN A 141 -7.66 15.64 -2.60
CA ASN A 141 -8.92 14.90 -2.57
C ASN A 141 -9.37 14.36 -3.93
N GLN A 142 -9.17 15.10 -5.02
CA GLN A 142 -9.60 14.65 -6.35
C GLN A 142 -8.68 13.58 -6.93
N LYS A 143 -7.42 13.54 -6.49
CA LYS A 143 -6.42 12.59 -6.97
C LYS A 143 -5.61 12.06 -5.77
N PRO A 144 -6.15 11.11 -5.00
CA PRO A 144 -5.40 10.47 -3.92
C PRO A 144 -4.14 9.80 -4.46
N CYS A 145 -3.07 9.77 -3.66
CA CYS A 145 -1.81 9.11 -4.02
C CYS A 145 -1.97 7.59 -3.93
N LEU A 146 -2.66 7.02 -4.91
CA LEU A 146 -2.77 5.58 -5.07
C LEU A 146 -1.48 5.06 -5.70
N ILE A 147 -0.67 4.33 -4.93
CA ILE A 147 0.50 3.64 -5.47
C ILE A 147 0.00 2.56 -6.44
N LYS A 148 0.19 2.82 -7.73
CA LYS A 148 -0.23 1.91 -8.79
C LYS A 148 0.79 0.79 -8.95
N PHE A 149 0.27 -0.38 -9.25
CA PHE A 149 1.03 -1.54 -9.70
C PHE A 149 1.00 -1.57 -11.23
N GLY A 150 1.64 -0.57 -11.84
CA GLY A 150 1.50 -0.22 -13.25
C GLY A 150 0.04 -0.25 -13.73
N SER A 151 -0.27 -1.14 -14.68
CA SER A 151 -1.59 -1.29 -15.31
C SER A 151 -2.49 -2.36 -14.67
N TYR A 152 -2.01 -3.09 -13.66
CA TYR A 152 -2.70 -4.27 -13.13
C TYR A 152 -3.60 -3.98 -11.92
N GLY A 153 -3.40 -2.84 -11.24
CA GLY A 153 -4.22 -2.46 -10.09
C GLY A 153 -3.55 -1.45 -9.18
N THR A 154 -4.17 -1.18 -8.03
CA THR A 154 -3.65 -0.31 -6.97
C THR A 154 -3.27 -1.15 -5.75
N LEU A 155 -2.12 -0.83 -5.13
CA LEU A 155 -1.69 -1.44 -3.87
C LEU A 155 -2.60 -0.94 -2.75
N SER A 156 -3.69 -1.65 -2.54
CA SER A 156 -4.75 -1.31 -1.60
C SER A 156 -5.10 -2.51 -0.73
N LYS A 157 -5.78 -2.28 0.39
CA LYS A 157 -6.24 -3.36 1.28
C LYS A 157 -7.14 -4.37 0.55
N SER A 158 -7.89 -3.92 -0.46
CA SER A 158 -8.73 -4.80 -1.27
C SER A 158 -7.93 -5.78 -2.12
N LEU A 159 -6.69 -5.44 -2.52
CA LEU A 159 -5.80 -6.38 -3.20
C LEU A 159 -5.43 -7.57 -2.31
N ILE A 160 -5.18 -7.35 -1.01
CA ILE A 160 -4.92 -8.43 -0.04
C ILE A 160 -6.15 -9.33 0.07
N LEU A 161 -7.33 -8.73 0.22
CA LEU A 161 -8.58 -9.49 0.33
C LEU A 161 -8.85 -10.31 -0.93
N GLY A 162 -8.57 -9.75 -2.11
CA GLY A 162 -8.70 -10.45 -3.39
C GLY A 162 -7.70 -11.61 -3.54
N ILE A 163 -6.44 -11.42 -3.16
CA ILE A 163 -5.45 -12.51 -3.18
C ILE A 163 -5.84 -13.58 -2.14
N GLY A 164 -6.25 -13.17 -0.94
CA GLY A 164 -6.69 -14.07 0.12
C GLY A 164 -7.91 -14.91 -0.27
N SER A 165 -8.92 -14.30 -0.90
CA SER A 165 -10.10 -15.03 -1.37
C SER A 165 -9.74 -16.06 -2.44
N GLN A 166 -8.88 -15.71 -3.39
CA GLN A 166 -8.41 -16.64 -4.43
C GLN A 166 -7.65 -17.83 -3.84
N VAL A 167 -6.80 -17.59 -2.84
CA VAL A 167 -6.08 -18.67 -2.14
C VAL A 167 -7.06 -19.59 -1.41
N VAL A 168 -8.04 -19.05 -0.69
CA VAL A 168 -9.07 -19.85 0.01
C VAL A 168 -9.88 -20.67 -0.99
N SER A 169 -10.39 -20.05 -2.06
CA SER A 169 -11.15 -20.75 -3.10
C SER A 169 -10.35 -21.87 -3.75
N TYR A 170 -9.06 -21.64 -4.01
CA TYR A 170 -8.17 -22.66 -4.58
C TYR A 170 -7.98 -23.84 -3.62
N ILE A 171 -7.71 -23.58 -2.34
CA ILE A 171 -7.58 -24.61 -1.32
C ILE A 171 -8.89 -25.41 -1.20
N SER A 172 -10.04 -24.75 -1.14
CA SER A 172 -11.35 -25.41 -1.08
C SER A 172 -11.60 -26.31 -2.30
N GLY A 173 -11.24 -25.85 -3.50
CA GLY A 173 -11.34 -26.64 -4.73
C GLY A 173 -10.45 -27.88 -4.71
N LEU A 174 -9.19 -27.74 -4.23
CA LEU A 174 -8.29 -28.88 -4.05
C LEU A 174 -8.85 -29.89 -3.04
N MET A 175 -9.35 -29.44 -1.88
CA MET A 175 -9.95 -30.33 -0.89
C MET A 175 -11.15 -31.11 -1.47
N GLN A 176 -12.03 -30.45 -2.22
CA GLN A 176 -13.17 -31.10 -2.87
C GLN A 176 -12.73 -32.14 -3.91
N PHE A 177 -11.70 -31.85 -4.69
CA PHE A 177 -11.14 -32.79 -5.66
C PHE A 177 -10.59 -34.06 -4.99
N PHE A 178 -9.84 -33.93 -3.89
CA PHE A 178 -9.34 -35.09 -3.15
C PHE A 178 -10.46 -35.88 -2.45
N GLN A 179 -11.49 -35.22 -1.93
CA GLN A 179 -12.66 -35.89 -1.33
C GLN A 179 -13.53 -36.65 -2.34
N THR A 180 -13.54 -36.23 -3.61
CA THR A 180 -14.33 -36.91 -4.65
C THR A 180 -13.60 -38.10 -5.28
N GLN A 181 -12.30 -38.26 -5.01
CA GLN A 181 -11.51 -39.40 -5.48
C GLN A 181 -11.26 -40.48 -4.41
N SER A 182 -11.61 -40.22 -3.15
CA SER A 182 -11.59 -41.19 -2.04
C SER A 182 -12.94 -41.87 -1.86
#